data_AF-A0A3D4ZQM0-F1
#
_entry.id   AF-A0A3D4ZQM0-F1
#
_cell.length_a   1.000
_cell.length_b   1.000
_cell.length_c   1.000
_cell.angle_alpha   90.00
_cell.angle_beta   90.00
_cell.angle_gamma   90.00
#
_symmetry.space_group_name_H-M   'P 1'
#
loop_
_entity.id
_entity.type
_entity.pdbx_description
1 polymer ?
#
loop_
_entity_poly.entity_id
_entity_poly.type
_entity_poly.pdbx_seq_one_letter_code
_entity_poly.pdbx_strand_id
1 'polypeptide(L)' 'MGPYEYVLIRIDGDYALLQRVDRDDADVLPIARALLPLEAEEGSRLHYENFCYTLV' A
#
# COMPACT_ATOMS: atom_id res chain seq x y z
N MET A 1 10.20 0.06 -13.30
CA MET A 1 8.80 -0.32 -13.01
C MET A 1 8.06 0.98 -12.78
N GLY A 2 6.96 1.23 -13.49
CA GLY A 2 6.26 2.52 -13.40
C GLY A 2 5.68 2.81 -12.02
N PRO A 3 5.24 4.05 -11.77
CA PRO A 3 4.52 4.40 -10.56
C PRO A 3 3.27 3.53 -10.45
N TYR A 4 3.03 2.98 -9.27
CA TYR A 4 1.81 2.25 -8.97
C TYR A 4 1.14 2.85 -7.76
N GLU A 5 -0.17 3.02 -7.85
CA GLU A 5 -0.95 3.53 -6.73
C GLU A 5 -1.62 2.35 -6.01
N TYR A 6 -1.46 2.36 -4.70
CA TYR A 6 -2.07 1.42 -3.78
C TYR A 6 -2.94 2.17 -2.78
N VAL A 7 -3.96 1.50 -2.28
CA VAL A 7 -4.72 1.93 -1.13
C VAL A 7 -4.54 0.91 -0.02
N LEU A 8 -4.28 1.39 1.18
CA LEU A 8 -4.21 0.54 2.35
C LEU A 8 -5.63 0.17 2.75
N ILE A 9 -5.99 -1.10 2.57
CA ILE A 9 -7.34 -1.60 2.86
C ILE A 9 -7.50 -1.85 4.36
N ARG A 10 -6.49 -2.45 4.97
CA ARG A 10 -6.54 -2.88 6.37
C ARG A 10 -5.16 -3.12 6.95
N ILE A 11 -4.99 -2.93 8.25
CA ILE A 11 -3.81 -3.36 9.00
C ILE A 11 -4.22 -4.50 9.93
N ASP A 12 -3.57 -5.66 9.78
CA ASP A 12 -3.75 -6.84 10.63
C ASP A 12 -2.42 -7.13 11.36
N GLY A 13 -2.29 -6.57 12.56
CA GLY A 13 -1.08 -6.68 13.37
C GLY A 13 0.15 -6.07 12.68
N ASP A 14 1.11 -6.92 12.33
CA ASP A 14 2.35 -6.57 11.63
C ASP A 14 2.21 -6.50 10.10
N TYR A 15 1.05 -6.86 9.56
CA TYR A 15 0.79 -6.85 8.12
C TYR A 15 -0.19 -5.73 7.73
N ALA A 16 0.06 -5.12 6.58
CA ALA A 16 -0.84 -4.19 5.92
C ALA A 16 -1.28 -4.77 4.58
N LEU A 17 -2.58 -4.73 4.32
CA LEU A 17 -3.21 -5.17 3.10
C LEU A 17 -3.29 -3.99 2.12
N LEU A 18 -2.54 -4.07 1.03
CA LEU A 18 -2.56 -3.05 -0.04
C LEU A 18 -3.34 -3.55 -1.23
N GLN A 19 -4.24 -2.74 -1.77
CA GLN A 19 -4.91 -3.01 -3.03
C GLN A 19 -4.45 -1.99 -4.08
N ARG A 20 -4.12 -2.43 -5.29
CA ARG A 20 -3.83 -1.47 -6.36
C ARG A 20 -5.10 -0.75 -6.78
N VAL A 21 -5.01 0.56 -6.98
CA VAL A 21 -6.12 1.36 -7.51
C VAL A 21 -6.06 1.54 -9.02
N ASP A 22 -4.94 1.19 -9.66
CA ASP A 22 -4.81 1.24 -11.13
C ASP A 22 -5.74 0.27 -11.87
N ARG A 23 -6.26 -0.76 -11.18
CA ARG A 23 -7.11 -1.82 -11.76
C ARG A 23 -8.15 -2.23 -10.73
N ASP A 24 -9.41 -2.33 -11.15
CA ASP A 24 -10.52 -2.78 -10.29
C ASP A 24 -10.33 -4.22 -9.79
N ASP A 25 -9.75 -5.10 -10.60
CA ASP A 25 -9.51 -6.51 -10.26
C ASP A 25 -8.09 -6.74 -9.71
N ALA A 26 -7.58 -5.77 -8.94
CA ALA A 26 -6.27 -5.89 -8.33
C ALA A 26 -6.33 -6.79 -7.09
N ASP A 27 -5.46 -7.81 -7.09
CA ASP A 27 -5.18 -8.60 -5.91
C ASP A 27 -4.72 -7.73 -4.74
N VAL A 28 -5.16 -8.14 -3.54
CA VAL A 28 -4.72 -7.55 -2.29
C VAL A 28 -3.36 -8.16 -1.91
N LEU A 29 -2.37 -7.29 -1.71
CA LEU A 29 -1.00 -7.64 -1.38
C LEU A 29 -0.77 -7.42 0.11
N PRO A 30 -0.50 -8.49 0.89
CA PRO A 30 -0.06 -8.35 2.26
C PRO A 30 1.42 -7.95 2.29
N ILE A 31 1.72 -6.80 2.89
CA ILE A 31 3.08 -6.33 3.12
C ILE A 31 3.33 -6.12 4.61
N ALA A 32 4.59 -6.11 5.03
CA ALA A 32 4.90 -5.77 6.42
C ALA A 32 4.64 -4.28 6.68
N ARG A 33 3.93 -3.97 7.77
CA ARG A 33 3.70 -2.60 8.24
C ARG A 33 5.02 -1.83 8.44
N ALA A 34 6.09 -2.53 8.81
CA ALA A 34 7.42 -1.95 8.99
C ALA A 34 8.02 -1.35 7.70
N LEU A 35 7.53 -1.74 6.52
CA LEU A 35 7.95 -1.19 5.23
C LEU A 35 7.17 0.07 4.84
N LEU A 36 6.07 0.36 5.53
CA LEU A 36 5.23 1.51 5.28
C LEU A 36 5.66 2.72 6.11
N PRO A 37 5.31 3.94 5.66
CA PRO A 37 5.40 5.12 6.49
C PRO A 37 4.63 4.91 7.79
N LEU A 38 5.14 5.43 8.92
CA LEU A 38 4.45 5.34 10.21
C LEU A 38 3.08 6.04 10.20
N GLU A 39 2.93 7.02 9.30
CA GLU A 39 1.70 7.80 9.05
C GLU A 39 0.67 7.03 8.19
N ALA A 40 1.00 5.84 7.67
CA ALA A 40 0.07 5.04 6.87
C ALA A 40 -0.98 4.37 7.77
N GLU A 41 -2.24 4.66 7.46
CA GLU A 41 -3.42 4.16 8.15
C GLU A 41 -4.42 3.53 7.17
N GLU A 42 -5.44 2.88 7.70
CA GLU A 42 -6.49 2.24 6.88
C GLU A 42 -7.22 3.29 6.05
N GLY A 43 -7.21 3.12 4.72
CA GLY A 43 -7.72 4.06 3.73
C GLY A 43 -6.65 5.01 3.14
N SER A 44 -5.42 5.01 3.67
CA SER A 44 -4.34 5.84 3.10
C SER A 44 -3.97 5.41 1.69
N ARG A 45 -3.65 6.39 0.84
CA ARG A 45 -3.10 6.14 -0.50
C ARG A 45 -1.58 6.11 -0.43
N LEU A 46 -1.02 5.13 -1.11
CA LEU A 46 0.40 4.87 -1.16
C LEU A 46 0.85 4.86 -2.60
N HIS A 47 1.83 5.69 -2.90
CA HIS A 47 2.51 5.71 -4.16
C HIS A 47 3.75 4.82 -4.07
N TYR A 48 3.82 3.83 -4.94
CA TYR A 48 4.96 2.95 -5.06
C TYR A 48 5.82 3.34 -6.25
N GLU A 49 7.06 3.72 -5.97
CA GLU A 49 8.06 4.02 -6.98
C GLU A 49 9.45 3.61 -6.49
N ASN A 50 10.29 3.07 -7.37
CA ASN A 50 11.67 2.70 -7.05
C ASN A 50 11.84 1.83 -5.78
N PHE A 51 10.93 0.86 -5.58
CA PHE A 51 10.89 -0.02 -4.39
C PHE A 51 10.59 0.68 -3.05
N CYS A 52 10.09 1.92 -3.10
CA CYS A 52 9.66 2.68 -1.93
C CYS A 52 8.16 2.98 -1.99
N TYR A 53 7.49 2.90 -0.85
CA TYR A 53 6.12 3.37 -0.67
C TYR A 53 6.13 4.74 0.01
N THR A 54 5.52 5.73 -0.62
CA THR A 54 5.33 7.07 -0.06
C THR A 54 3.85 7.35 0.12
N LEU A 55 3.49 8.03 1.20
CA LEU A 55 2.13 8.50 1.41
C LEU A 55 1.78 9.59 0.40
N VAL A 56 0.53 9.60 -0.08
CA VAL A 56 -0.04 10.62 -0.98
C VAL A 56 -1.15 11.38 -0.29
#